data_AF-A0A0Q6XVD5-F1
#
_entry.id   AF-A0A0Q6XVD5-F1
#
_cell.length_a   1.000
_cell.length_b   1.000
_cell.length_c   1.000
_cell.angle_alpha   90.00
_cell.angle_beta   90.00
_cell.angle_gamma   90.00
#
_symmetry.space_group_name_H-M   'P 1'
#
loop_
_entity.id
_entity.type
_entity.pdbx_description
1 polymer ?
#
loop_
_entity_poly.entity_id
_entity_poly.type
_entity_poly.pdbx_seq_one_letter_code
_entity_poly.pdbx_strand_id
1 'polypeptide(L)'
;MIIPPNQFDQLLQQDEEAFIQRTMDAIREAHPTYRETDGMRRASVLAGFKRARRHGLAADQDLMAYVLLMYRINPNFDQHPQIAAMLGDPSLEAAERWDRIFGDDFDDAWFEASTWEFRDGSYWRDPDERSSPLSTEPVTDDDWAELVVGLKQAQGPGPYPPATPEQLAQAREDLARAMAESARRTPADWEARADEVAARLRDHGKPPAK
;
A
#
# COMPACT_ATOMS: atom_id res chain seq x y z
N MET A 1 -8.29 -20.89 -37.69
CA MET A 1 -9.08 -20.50 -36.52
C MET A 1 -8.62 -19.11 -36.11
N ILE A 2 -9.39 -18.09 -36.47
CA ILE A 2 -9.07 -16.69 -36.13
C ILE A 2 -9.81 -16.42 -34.83
N ILE A 3 -9.05 -16.30 -33.74
CA ILE A 3 -9.56 -15.91 -32.43
C ILE A 3 -9.82 -14.41 -32.50
N PRO A 4 -11.05 -13.91 -32.30
CA PRO A 4 -11.33 -12.48 -32.32
C PRO A 4 -10.56 -11.76 -31.19
N PRO A 5 -10.18 -10.48 -31.37
CA PRO A 5 -9.32 -9.74 -30.43
C PRO A 5 -9.83 -9.77 -28.98
N ASN A 6 -11.16 -9.69 -28.82
CA ASN A 6 -11.84 -9.72 -27.53
C ASN A 6 -11.75 -11.07 -26.76
N GLN A 7 -11.32 -12.16 -27.41
CA GLN A 7 -11.16 -13.45 -26.74
C GLN A 7 -9.85 -13.53 -25.95
N PHE A 8 -8.79 -12.85 -26.37
CA PHE A 8 -7.53 -12.80 -25.61
C PHE A 8 -7.65 -11.89 -24.38
N ASP A 9 -8.41 -10.79 -24.50
CA ASP A 9 -8.59 -9.78 -23.43
C ASP A 9 -9.43 -10.24 -22.25
N GLN A 10 -10.13 -11.38 -22.37
CA GLN A 10 -10.90 -12.04 -21.31
C GLN A 10 -10.32 -13.39 -20.90
N LEU A 11 -9.24 -13.84 -21.56
CA LEU A 11 -8.69 -15.17 -21.39
C LEU A 11 -7.95 -15.31 -20.06
N LEU A 12 -7.41 -14.23 -19.50
CA LEU A 12 -6.73 -14.27 -18.20
C LEU A 12 -7.72 -14.10 -17.05
N GLN A 13 -8.81 -13.35 -17.23
CA GLN A 13 -9.91 -13.29 -16.24
C GLN A 13 -10.64 -14.62 -16.02
N GLN A 14 -10.55 -15.59 -16.93
CA GLN A 14 -11.07 -16.95 -16.69
C GLN A 14 -10.31 -17.68 -15.57
N ASP A 15 -9.06 -17.26 -15.31
CA ASP A 15 -8.24 -17.67 -14.17
C ASP A 15 -7.79 -16.43 -13.40
N GLU A 16 -8.74 -15.87 -12.63
CA GLU A 16 -8.57 -14.63 -11.86
C GLU A 16 -7.30 -14.66 -10.99
N GLU A 17 -6.94 -15.81 -10.40
CA GLU A 17 -5.74 -15.94 -9.59
C GLU A 17 -4.47 -15.79 -10.44
N ALA A 18 -4.42 -16.40 -11.62
CA ALA A 18 -3.29 -16.24 -12.54
C ALA A 18 -3.16 -14.81 -13.10
N PHE A 19 -4.27 -14.08 -13.23
CA PHE A 19 -4.25 -12.68 -13.63
C PHE A 19 -3.77 -11.75 -12.50
N ILE A 20 -4.24 -11.98 -11.27
CA ILE A 20 -3.75 -11.30 -10.06
C ILE A 20 -2.25 -11.53 -9.90
N GLN A 21 -1.79 -12.78 -10.02
CA GLN A 21 -0.37 -13.11 -9.86
C GLN A 21 0.49 -12.41 -10.90
N ARG A 22 0.07 -12.39 -12.17
CA ARG A 22 0.77 -11.65 -13.24
C ARG A 22 0.85 -10.15 -12.96
N THR A 23 -0.24 -9.57 -12.48
CA THR A 23 -0.27 -8.14 -12.11
C THR A 23 0.66 -7.87 -10.94
N MET A 24 0.70 -8.75 -9.93
CA MET A 24 1.66 -8.65 -8.83
C MET A 24 3.11 -8.74 -9.31
N ASP A 25 3.41 -9.61 -10.28
CA ASP A 25 4.75 -9.74 -10.85
C ASP A 25 5.15 -8.49 -11.65
N ALA A 26 4.24 -7.93 -12.44
CA ALA A 26 4.45 -6.66 -13.14
C ALA A 26 4.72 -5.51 -12.16
N ILE A 27 3.99 -5.45 -11.03
CA ILE A 27 4.24 -4.46 -9.97
C ILE A 27 5.63 -4.66 -9.35
N ARG A 28 6.06 -5.90 -9.08
CA ARG A 28 7.40 -6.16 -8.52
C ARG A 28 8.50 -5.71 -9.46
N GLU A 29 8.33 -5.92 -10.76
CA GLU A 29 9.28 -5.51 -11.79
C GLU A 29 9.34 -3.98 -11.93
N ALA A 30 8.18 -3.32 -12.03
CA ALA A 30 8.09 -1.87 -12.26
C ALA A 30 8.30 -1.02 -11.00
N HIS A 31 7.92 -1.53 -9.82
CA HIS A 31 7.86 -0.79 -8.56
C HIS A 31 8.39 -1.63 -7.38
N PRO A 32 9.71 -1.93 -7.33
CA PRO A 32 10.31 -2.73 -6.26
C PRO A 32 10.26 -1.97 -4.92
N THR A 33 9.14 -2.10 -4.20
CA THR A 33 8.93 -1.47 -2.89
C THR A 33 8.99 -2.51 -1.80
N TYR A 34 10.01 -2.44 -0.95
CA TYR A 34 10.29 -3.43 0.11
C TYR A 34 9.33 -3.37 1.32
N ARG A 35 8.41 -2.41 1.36
CA ARG A 35 7.54 -2.15 2.52
C ARG A 35 6.20 -2.88 2.48
N GLU A 36 5.84 -3.48 1.35
CA GLU A 36 4.54 -4.12 1.15
C GLU A 36 4.70 -5.65 1.10
N THR A 37 3.94 -6.34 1.95
CA THR A 37 3.86 -7.81 1.91
C THR A 37 3.05 -8.27 0.69
N ASP A 38 3.22 -9.51 0.27
CA ASP A 38 2.44 -10.06 -0.86
C ASP A 38 0.93 -10.04 -0.60
N GLY A 39 0.50 -10.26 0.65
CA GLY A 39 -0.92 -10.16 1.03
C GLY A 39 -1.48 -8.75 0.88
N MET A 40 -0.72 -7.74 1.30
CA MET A 40 -1.09 -6.33 1.11
C MET A 40 -1.16 -5.98 -0.38
N ARG A 41 -0.16 -6.39 -1.17
CA ARG A 41 -0.13 -6.16 -2.62
C ARG A 41 -1.31 -6.79 -3.32
N ARG A 42 -1.65 -8.03 -2.96
CA ARG A 42 -2.81 -8.73 -3.50
C ARG A 42 -4.10 -7.98 -3.21
N ALA A 43 -4.25 -7.45 -1.98
CA ALA A 43 -5.40 -6.62 -1.62
C ALA A 43 -5.45 -5.32 -2.44
N SER A 44 -4.31 -4.63 -2.59
CA SER A 44 -4.18 -3.41 -3.41
C SER A 44 -4.55 -3.67 -4.88
N VAL A 45 -4.12 -4.79 -5.47
CA VAL A 45 -4.47 -5.19 -6.84
C VAL A 45 -5.98 -5.39 -6.99
N LEU A 46 -6.60 -6.14 -6.07
CA LEU A 46 -8.04 -6.38 -6.09
C LEU A 46 -8.84 -5.08 -5.94
N ALA A 47 -8.42 -4.20 -5.02
CA ALA A 47 -9.00 -2.88 -4.85
C ALA A 47 -8.92 -2.06 -6.15
N GLY A 48 -7.73 -2.02 -6.77
CA GLY A 48 -7.54 -1.32 -8.05
C GLY A 48 -8.41 -1.89 -9.17
N PHE A 49 -8.54 -3.22 -9.31
CA PHE A 49 -9.44 -3.83 -10.28
C PHE A 49 -10.89 -3.45 -10.07
N LYS A 50 -11.37 -3.45 -8.82
CA LYS A 50 -12.74 -2.99 -8.51
C LYS A 50 -12.95 -1.54 -8.93
N ARG A 51 -11.96 -0.67 -8.71
CA ARG A 51 -12.04 0.75 -9.06
C ARG A 51 -11.98 0.99 -10.56
N ALA A 52 -11.09 0.31 -11.27
CA ALA A 52 -11.05 0.31 -12.73
C ALA A 52 -12.40 -0.10 -13.33
N ARG A 53 -13.02 -1.15 -12.80
CA ARG A 53 -14.36 -1.62 -13.22
C ARG A 53 -15.47 -0.59 -12.97
N ARG A 54 -15.37 0.25 -11.94
CA ARG A 54 -16.34 1.35 -11.71
C ARG A 54 -16.28 2.42 -12.82
N HIS A 55 -15.15 2.55 -13.51
CA HIS A 55 -15.00 3.40 -14.70
C HIS A 55 -15.41 2.68 -15.99
N GLY A 56 -15.90 1.44 -15.91
CA GLY A 56 -16.30 0.62 -17.06
C GLY A 56 -15.16 -0.12 -17.74
N LEU A 57 -13.94 -0.11 -17.16
CA LEU A 57 -12.81 -0.85 -17.70
C LEU A 57 -12.98 -2.35 -17.42
N ALA A 58 -12.84 -3.16 -18.46
CA ALA A 58 -13.04 -4.61 -18.38
C ALA A 58 -11.96 -5.43 -19.06
N ALA A 59 -11.13 -4.84 -19.94
CA ALA A 59 -10.04 -5.55 -20.58
C ALA A 59 -8.88 -5.76 -19.61
N ASP A 60 -8.23 -6.94 -19.68
CA ASP A 60 -7.11 -7.30 -18.81
C ASP A 60 -6.00 -6.24 -18.81
N GLN A 61 -5.66 -5.70 -19.98
CA GLN A 61 -4.63 -4.66 -20.13
C GLN A 61 -5.01 -3.36 -19.42
N ASP A 62 -6.27 -2.95 -19.46
CA ASP A 62 -6.74 -1.70 -18.85
C ASP A 62 -6.77 -1.83 -17.33
N LEU A 63 -7.23 -2.98 -16.83
CA LEU A 63 -7.22 -3.29 -15.40
C LEU A 63 -5.79 -3.28 -14.84
N MET A 64 -4.86 -3.93 -15.53
CA MET A 64 -3.45 -3.96 -15.12
C MET A 64 -2.82 -2.57 -15.21
N ALA A 65 -3.04 -1.83 -16.31
CA ALA A 65 -2.52 -0.48 -16.48
C ALA A 65 -3.04 0.49 -15.40
N TYR A 66 -4.33 0.39 -15.05
CA TYR A 66 -4.93 1.17 -13.98
C TYR A 66 -4.24 0.91 -12.63
N VAL A 67 -4.01 -0.36 -12.28
CA VAL A 67 -3.30 -0.70 -11.04
C VAL A 67 -1.86 -0.18 -11.09
N LEU A 68 -1.14 -0.35 -12.20
CA LEU A 68 0.22 0.16 -12.33
C LEU A 68 0.28 1.70 -12.18
N LEU A 69 -0.71 2.43 -12.70
CA LEU A 69 -0.82 3.87 -12.49
C LEU A 69 -1.04 4.23 -11.02
N MET A 70 -1.80 3.44 -10.27
CA MET A 70 -1.92 3.64 -8.81
C MET A 70 -0.55 3.60 -8.11
N TYR A 71 0.35 2.69 -8.54
CA TYR A 71 1.70 2.59 -7.97
C TYR A 71 2.65 3.67 -8.49
N ARG A 72 2.50 4.06 -9.76
CA ARG A 72 3.38 5.03 -10.42
C ARG A 72 3.09 6.47 -10.05
N ILE A 73 1.82 6.82 -9.87
CA ILE A 73 1.34 8.18 -9.65
C ILE A 73 0.90 8.32 -8.20
N ASN A 74 -0.29 7.85 -7.87
CA ASN A 74 -0.87 7.78 -6.54
C ASN A 74 -2.13 6.89 -6.61
N PRO A 75 -2.54 6.20 -5.54
CA PRO A 75 -3.71 5.33 -5.57
C PRO A 75 -4.98 6.07 -5.97
N ASN A 76 -5.09 7.37 -5.69
CA ASN A 76 -6.26 8.18 -5.94
C ASN A 76 -6.16 9.06 -7.20
N PHE A 77 -5.25 8.76 -8.14
CA PHE A 77 -5.03 9.56 -9.37
C PHE A 77 -6.33 9.86 -10.15
N ASP A 78 -7.24 8.89 -10.20
CA ASP A 78 -8.53 8.93 -10.87
C ASP A 78 -9.55 9.87 -10.20
N GLN A 79 -9.21 10.43 -9.04
CA GLN A 79 -9.99 11.48 -8.36
C GLN A 79 -9.58 12.89 -8.79
N HIS A 80 -8.51 13.04 -9.58
CA HIS A 80 -8.07 14.35 -10.05
C HIS A 80 -9.19 14.95 -10.93
N PRO A 81 -9.61 16.21 -10.74
CA PRO A 81 -10.84 16.73 -11.35
C PRO A 81 -10.95 16.53 -12.86
N GLN A 82 -9.86 16.77 -13.60
CA GLN A 82 -9.83 16.59 -15.05
C GLN A 82 -9.86 15.12 -15.47
N ILE A 83 -9.11 14.25 -14.78
CA ILE A 83 -9.06 12.81 -15.06
C ILE A 83 -10.43 12.19 -14.73
N ALA A 84 -10.99 12.52 -13.57
CA ALA A 84 -12.31 12.07 -13.13
C ALA A 84 -13.42 12.51 -14.11
N ALA A 85 -13.34 13.74 -14.62
CA ALA A 85 -14.30 14.23 -15.61
C ALA A 85 -14.26 13.42 -16.91
N MET A 86 -13.06 13.10 -17.43
CA MET A 86 -12.91 12.29 -18.64
C MET A 86 -13.36 10.84 -18.41
N LEU A 87 -12.92 10.21 -17.32
CA LEU A 87 -13.33 8.85 -16.97
C LEU A 87 -14.84 8.74 -16.66
N GLY A 88 -15.48 9.83 -16.28
CA GLY A 88 -16.91 9.92 -16.01
C GLY A 88 -17.79 10.31 -17.19
N ASP A 89 -17.22 10.65 -18.35
CA ASP A 89 -17.98 11.16 -19.50
C ASP A 89 -18.89 10.06 -20.10
N PRO A 90 -20.22 10.16 -19.99
CA PRO A 90 -21.12 9.12 -20.52
C PRO A 90 -21.27 9.17 -22.04
N SER A 91 -20.72 10.18 -22.72
CA SER A 91 -20.80 10.30 -24.18
C SER A 91 -19.75 9.48 -24.92
N LEU A 92 -18.77 8.93 -24.19
CA LEU A 92 -17.65 8.15 -24.72
C LEU A 92 -17.64 6.75 -24.12
N GLU A 93 -17.20 5.77 -24.90
CA GLU A 93 -17.01 4.40 -24.41
C GLU A 93 -15.86 4.35 -23.38
N ALA A 94 -15.87 3.36 -22.48
CA ALA A 94 -14.87 3.26 -21.40
C ALA A 94 -13.41 3.21 -21.92
N ALA A 95 -13.16 2.43 -22.96
CA ALA A 95 -11.84 2.35 -23.59
C ALA A 95 -11.41 3.69 -24.20
N GLU A 96 -12.33 4.43 -24.84
CA GLU A 96 -12.02 5.73 -25.42
C GLU A 96 -11.68 6.77 -24.35
N ARG A 97 -12.42 6.78 -23.23
CA ARG A 97 -12.11 7.64 -22.08
C ARG A 97 -10.72 7.33 -21.51
N TRP A 98 -10.41 6.05 -21.39
CA TRP A 98 -9.12 5.57 -20.90
C TRP A 98 -7.98 5.99 -21.82
N ASP A 99 -8.13 5.87 -23.14
CA ASP A 99 -7.10 6.30 -24.07
C ASP A 99 -6.89 7.83 -24.04
N ARG A 100 -7.98 8.60 -23.92
CA ARG A 100 -7.91 10.07 -23.96
C ARG A 100 -7.18 10.69 -22.77
N ILE A 101 -7.22 10.07 -21.58
CA ILE A 101 -6.49 10.62 -20.42
C ILE A 101 -4.97 10.57 -20.61
N PHE A 102 -4.45 9.86 -21.61
CA PHE A 102 -3.02 9.82 -21.92
C PHE A 102 -2.58 10.84 -22.99
N GLY A 103 -3.49 11.69 -23.47
CA GLY A 103 -3.14 12.77 -24.39
C GLY A 103 -2.48 13.96 -23.69
N ASP A 104 -1.71 14.74 -24.45
CA ASP A 104 -0.94 15.91 -23.97
C ASP A 104 -1.78 16.92 -23.17
N ASP A 105 -3.08 17.03 -23.43
CA ASP A 105 -4.01 17.88 -22.69
C ASP A 105 -4.13 17.52 -21.20
N PHE A 106 -3.60 16.37 -20.77
CA PHE A 106 -3.63 15.87 -19.39
C PHE A 106 -2.27 15.93 -18.68
N ASP A 107 -1.20 16.44 -19.31
CA ASP A 107 0.14 16.47 -18.70
C ASP A 107 0.15 17.17 -17.34
N ASP A 108 -0.50 18.33 -17.23
CA ASP A 108 -0.63 19.07 -15.98
C ASP A 108 -1.42 18.27 -14.94
N ALA A 109 -2.52 17.62 -15.36
CA ALA A 109 -3.34 16.78 -14.49
C ALA A 109 -2.55 15.58 -13.92
N TRP A 110 -1.71 14.94 -14.75
CA TRP A 110 -0.85 13.85 -14.29
C TRP A 110 0.25 14.33 -13.36
N PHE A 111 0.83 15.51 -13.64
CA PHE A 111 1.80 16.13 -12.76
C PHE A 111 1.19 16.40 -11.38
N GLU A 112 0.03 17.08 -11.34
CA GLU A 112 -0.70 17.38 -10.11
C GLU A 112 -1.11 16.11 -9.34
N ALA A 113 -1.65 15.11 -10.04
CA ALA A 113 -2.03 13.83 -9.44
C ALA A 113 -0.84 13.06 -8.84
N SER A 114 0.39 13.30 -9.30
CA SER A 114 1.61 12.68 -8.78
C SER A 114 2.20 13.37 -7.55
N THR A 115 1.69 14.55 -7.18
CA THR A 115 2.18 15.31 -6.02
C THR A 115 1.88 14.60 -4.70
N TRP A 116 2.66 14.93 -3.67
CA TRP A 116 2.45 14.35 -2.35
C TRP A 116 1.17 14.89 -1.69
N GLU A 117 0.84 16.14 -1.97
CA GLU A 117 -0.33 16.86 -1.46
C GLU A 117 -1.63 16.24 -1.94
N PHE A 118 -1.63 15.69 -3.17
CA PHE A 118 -2.78 15.02 -3.72
C PHE A 118 -2.96 13.60 -3.17
N ARG A 119 -1.91 12.97 -2.64
CA ARG A 119 -1.90 11.54 -2.27
C ARG A 119 -2.85 11.23 -1.11
N ASP A 120 -3.77 10.29 -1.33
CA ASP A 120 -4.57 9.66 -0.28
C ASP A 120 -4.37 8.13 -0.30
N GLY A 121 -3.62 7.63 0.69
CA GLY A 121 -3.33 6.20 0.84
C GLY A 121 -4.55 5.32 1.17
N SER A 122 -5.68 5.90 1.57
CA SER A 122 -6.91 5.12 1.84
C SER A 122 -7.43 4.40 0.59
N TYR A 123 -7.11 4.91 -0.59
CA TYR A 123 -7.51 4.38 -1.89
C TYR A 123 -6.78 3.11 -2.33
N TRP A 124 -5.83 2.62 -1.52
CA TRP A 124 -5.30 1.26 -1.63
C TRP A 124 -6.25 0.20 -1.09
N ARG A 125 -7.25 0.60 -0.29
CA ARG A 125 -8.22 -0.31 0.32
C ARG A 125 -9.36 -0.63 -0.64
N ASP A 126 -10.05 -1.73 -0.34
CA ASP A 126 -11.21 -2.15 -1.10
C ASP A 126 -12.27 -1.03 -1.08
N PRO A 127 -12.75 -0.57 -2.24
CA PRO A 127 -13.67 0.56 -2.30
C PRO A 127 -15.10 0.21 -1.83
N ASP A 128 -15.41 -1.08 -1.59
CA ASP A 128 -16.65 -1.54 -0.97
C ASP A 128 -16.48 -1.84 0.53
N GLU A 129 -15.23 -1.91 1.00
CA GLU A 129 -14.94 -2.01 2.42
C GLU A 129 -15.43 -0.72 3.06
N ARG A 130 -16.58 -0.81 3.74
CA ARG A 130 -16.94 0.22 4.71
C ARG A 130 -15.74 0.30 5.61
N SER A 131 -15.14 1.48 5.67
CA SER A 131 -14.20 1.78 6.73
C SER A 131 -14.96 1.42 8.00
N SER A 132 -14.62 0.29 8.63
CA SER A 132 -14.60 0.35 10.07
C SER A 132 -13.74 1.58 10.32
N PRO A 133 -14.27 2.65 10.92
CA PRO A 133 -13.37 3.68 11.41
C PRO A 133 -12.28 2.88 12.13
N LEU A 134 -11.02 3.11 11.75
CA LEU A 134 -9.91 2.71 12.61
C LEU A 134 -10.41 2.99 14.01
N SER A 135 -10.60 1.92 14.80
CA SER A 135 -11.37 1.95 16.03
C SER A 135 -11.17 3.32 16.69
N THR A 136 -12.23 4.12 16.79
CA THR A 136 -12.14 5.38 17.54
C THR A 136 -11.95 5.10 19.03
N GLU A 137 -12.03 3.83 19.43
CA GLU A 137 -11.55 3.43 20.74
C GLU A 137 -10.03 3.62 20.75
N PRO A 138 -9.51 4.46 21.65
CA PRO A 138 -8.08 4.65 21.79
C PRO A 138 -7.44 3.27 21.99
N VAL A 139 -6.36 3.01 21.24
CA VAL A 139 -5.51 1.84 21.47
C VAL A 139 -5.16 1.82 22.95
N THR A 140 -5.59 0.77 23.64
CA THR A 140 -5.44 0.66 25.08
C THR A 140 -4.00 0.27 25.43
N ASP A 141 -3.59 0.48 26.68
CA ASP A 141 -2.30 0.00 27.17
C ASP A 141 -2.16 -1.53 27.01
N ASP A 142 -3.29 -2.24 26.97
CA ASP A 142 -3.36 -3.69 26.83
C ASP A 142 -3.02 -4.12 25.40
N ASP A 143 -3.54 -3.41 24.40
CA ASP A 143 -3.25 -3.65 22.98
C ASP A 143 -1.76 -3.42 22.68
N TRP A 144 -1.17 -2.38 23.27
CA TRP A 144 0.26 -2.09 23.14
C TRP A 144 1.14 -3.13 23.86
N ALA A 145 0.72 -3.59 25.04
CA ALA A 145 1.42 -4.63 25.79
C ALA A 145 1.45 -5.96 25.02
N GLU A 146 0.34 -6.36 24.41
CA GLU A 146 0.26 -7.56 23.57
C GLU A 146 1.20 -7.48 22.36
N LEU A 147 1.23 -6.33 21.66
CA LEU A 147 2.13 -6.10 20.53
C LEU A 147 3.61 -6.22 20.95
N VAL A 148 3.99 -5.63 22.09
CA VAL A 148 5.38 -5.68 22.60
C VAL A 148 5.78 -7.11 22.94
N VAL A 149 4.90 -7.90 23.57
CA VAL A 149 5.17 -9.30 23.87
C VAL A 149 5.31 -10.11 22.58
N GLY A 150 4.40 -9.92 21.60
CA GLY A 150 4.48 -10.58 20.30
C GLY A 150 5.79 -10.28 19.56
N LEU A 151 6.24 -9.02 19.55
CA LEU A 151 7.51 -8.61 18.94
C LEU A 151 8.74 -9.22 19.65
N LYS A 152 8.72 -9.31 20.99
CA LYS A 152 9.80 -9.97 21.76
C LYS A 152 9.83 -11.47 21.48
N GLN A 153 8.68 -12.12 21.41
CA GLN A 153 8.57 -13.54 21.10
C GLN A 153 9.05 -13.83 19.66
N ALA A 154 8.70 -12.99 18.69
CA ALA A 154 9.07 -13.11 17.28
C ALA A 154 10.58 -13.09 16.98
N GLN A 155 11.42 -12.75 17.97
CA GLN A 155 12.89 -12.80 17.88
C GLN A 155 13.48 -14.18 18.22
N GLY A 156 12.66 -15.16 18.62
CA GLY A 156 13.07 -16.54 18.93
C GLY A 156 12.52 -17.59 17.96
N PRO A 157 12.93 -18.87 18.06
CA PRO A 157 12.34 -19.95 17.26
C PRO A 157 10.90 -20.26 17.72
N GLY A 158 9.94 -20.28 16.79
CA GLY A 158 8.53 -20.57 17.06
C GLY A 158 8.25 -22.05 17.41
N PRO A 159 6.99 -22.40 17.76
CA PRO A 159 5.79 -21.56 17.79
C PRO A 159 5.68 -20.68 19.05
N TYR A 160 5.05 -19.51 18.92
CA TYR A 160 4.91 -18.53 20.01
C TYR A 160 3.63 -18.80 20.83
N PRO A 161 3.75 -19.09 22.13
CA PRO A 161 2.60 -19.26 23.00
C PRO A 161 1.92 -17.90 23.29
N PRO A 162 0.62 -17.90 23.63
CA PRO A 162 -0.06 -16.67 24.07
C PRO A 162 0.65 -16.07 25.30
N ALA A 163 0.64 -14.73 25.38
CA ALA A 163 1.26 -14.00 26.47
C ALA A 163 0.64 -14.41 27.82
N THR A 164 1.48 -14.66 28.83
CA THR A 164 0.97 -14.92 30.17
C THR A 164 0.51 -13.62 30.85
N PRO A 165 -0.39 -13.68 31.86
CA PRO A 165 -0.82 -12.48 32.60
C PRO A 165 0.36 -11.70 33.21
N GLU A 166 1.41 -12.39 33.65
CA GLU A 166 2.63 -11.77 34.20
C GLU A 166 3.46 -11.06 33.13
N GLN A 167 3.56 -11.64 31.92
CA GLN A 167 4.22 -11.00 30.78
C GLN A 167 3.47 -9.73 30.32
N LEU A 168 2.14 -9.77 30.33
CA LEU A 168 1.31 -8.61 30.02
C LEU A 168 1.47 -7.50 31.06
N ALA A 169 1.48 -7.85 32.35
CA ALA A 169 1.71 -6.87 33.43
C ALA A 169 3.09 -6.20 33.29
N GLN A 170 4.14 -6.99 33.05
CA GLN A 170 5.48 -6.44 32.84
C GLN A 170 5.57 -5.56 31.59
N ALA A 171 4.91 -5.95 30.50
CA ALA A 171 4.89 -5.14 29.27
C ALA A 171 4.16 -3.80 29.47
N ARG A 172 3.09 -3.76 30.27
CA ARG A 172 2.40 -2.50 30.63
C ARG A 172 3.33 -1.57 31.42
N GLU A 173 4.06 -2.10 32.40
CA GLU A 173 5.03 -1.30 33.17
C GLU A 173 6.19 -0.78 32.30
N ASP A 174 6.72 -1.63 31.43
CA ASP A 174 7.77 -1.26 30.48
C ASP A 174 7.30 -0.16 29.53
N LEU A 175 6.07 -0.27 29.02
CA LEU A 175 5.47 0.72 28.13
C LEU A 175 5.23 2.05 28.85
N ALA A 176 4.64 2.02 30.05
CA ALA A 176 4.42 3.22 30.86
C ALA A 176 5.74 3.95 31.15
N ARG A 177 6.80 3.20 31.46
CA ARG A 177 8.15 3.75 31.66
C ARG A 177 8.71 4.36 30.39
N ALA A 178 8.59 3.67 29.26
CA ALA A 178 9.07 4.16 27.97
C ALA A 178 8.31 5.42 27.52
N MET A 179 7.00 5.50 27.74
CA MET A 179 6.20 6.69 27.45
C MET A 179 6.61 7.86 28.35
N ALA A 180 6.82 7.63 29.65
CA ALA A 180 7.29 8.65 30.57
C ALA A 180 8.70 9.15 30.24
N GLU A 181 9.57 8.27 29.74
CA GLU A 181 10.91 8.63 29.27
C GLU A 181 10.84 9.42 27.95
N SER A 182 10.00 8.98 27.01
CA SER A 182 9.75 9.66 25.72
C SER A 182 9.20 11.07 25.92
N ALA A 183 8.26 11.26 26.84
CA ALA A 183 7.69 12.57 27.16
C ALA A 183 8.71 13.57 27.73
N ARG A 184 9.86 13.08 28.24
CA ARG A 184 10.97 13.91 28.74
C ARG A 184 12.01 14.22 27.66
N ARG A 185 11.94 13.58 26.50
CA ARG A 185 12.90 13.78 25.40
C ARG A 185 12.52 15.01 24.59
N THR A 186 13.52 15.80 24.27
CA THR A 186 13.42 16.96 23.39
C THR A 186 13.61 16.55 21.93
N PRO A 187 13.17 17.37 20.95
CA PRO A 187 13.47 17.14 19.53
C PRO A 187 14.96 16.92 19.24
N ALA A 188 15.86 17.60 19.96
CA ALA A 188 17.31 17.42 19.83
C ALA A 188 17.80 16.03 20.27
N ASP A 189 17.15 15.42 21.26
CA ASP A 189 17.46 14.05 21.70
C ASP A 189 17.05 13.01 20.65
N TRP A 190 16.00 13.30 19.87
CA TRP A 190 15.57 12.45 18.75
C TRP A 190 16.52 12.53 17.57
N GLU A 191 17.00 13.72 17.21
CA GLU A 191 17.98 13.94 16.15
C GLU A 191 19.31 13.25 16.48
N ALA A 192 19.84 13.44 17.68
CA ALA A 192 21.08 12.79 18.12
C ALA A 192 20.99 11.26 18.07
N ARG A 193 19.83 10.69 18.42
CA ARG A 193 19.60 9.24 18.37
C ARG A 193 19.43 8.73 16.95
N ALA A 194 18.78 9.50 16.07
CA ALA A 194 18.69 9.18 14.65
C ALA A 194 20.09 9.15 14.01
N ASP A 195 20.95 10.09 14.36
CA ASP A 195 22.34 10.14 13.90
C ASP A 195 23.18 8.97 14.41
N GLU A 196 23.00 8.56 15.69
CA GLU A 196 23.66 7.39 16.27
C GLU A 196 23.24 6.10 15.54
N VAL A 197 21.93 5.91 15.32
CA VAL A 197 21.42 4.74 14.60
C VAL A 197 21.92 4.73 13.15
N ALA A 198 21.91 5.88 12.48
CA ALA A 198 22.45 6.02 11.13
C ALA A 198 23.96 5.72 11.08
N ALA A 199 24.72 6.11 12.11
CA ALA A 199 26.15 5.77 12.23
C ALA A 199 26.36 4.25 12.39
N ARG A 200 25.59 3.59 13.26
CA ARG A 200 25.69 2.14 13.48
C ARG A 200 25.34 1.34 12.23
N LEU A 201 24.35 1.77 11.46
CA LEU A 201 23.98 1.15 10.19
C LEU A 201 25.07 1.33 9.12
N ARG A 202 25.80 2.47 9.14
CA ARG A 202 26.96 2.68 8.26
C ARG A 202 28.14 1.76 8.61
N ASP A 203 28.39 1.52 9.89
CA ASP A 203 29.50 0.68 10.33
C ASP A 203 29.26 -0.82 10.11
N HIS A 204 28.01 -1.29 10.20
CA HIS A 204 27.66 -2.68 9.89
C HIS A 204 27.62 -3.00 8.38
N GLY A 205 27.75 -2.00 7.51
CA GLY A 205 27.79 -2.15 6.05
C GLY A 205 29.19 -2.34 5.45
N LYS A 206 30.26 -2.32 6.25
CA LYS A 206 31.63 -2.46 5.74
C LYS A 206 32.06 -3.94 5.81
N PRO A 207 32.34 -4.61 4.67
CA PRO A 207 32.91 -5.95 4.71
C PRO A 207 34.31 -5.90 5.37
N PRO A 208 34.72 -6.93 6.11
CA PRO A 208 36.04 -6.95 6.73
C PRO A 208 37.13 -6.82 5.65
N ALA A 209 38.06 -5.88 5.86
CA ALA A 209 39.22 -5.72 4.99
C ALA A 209 40.07 -7.00 5.02
N LYS A 210 40.40 -7.51 3.83
CA LYS A 210 41.27 -8.67 3.64
C LYS A 210 42.71 -8.39 4.08
#